data_AF-A0AA38PQZ2-F1
#
_entry.id   AF-A0AA38PQZ2-F1
#
_cell.length_a   1.000
_cell.length_b   1.000
_cell.length_c   1.000
_cell.angle_alpha   90.00
_cell.angle_beta   90.00
_cell.angle_gamma   90.00
#
_symmetry.space_group_name_H-M   'P 1'
#
loop_
_entity.id
_entity.type
_entity.pdbx_description
1 polymer ?
#
loop_
_entity_poly.entity_id
_entity_poly.type
_entity_poly.pdbx_seq_one_letter_code
_entity_poly.pdbx_strand_id
1 'polypeptide(L)'
;MLSLARLLTFASVAVSLAECSGLVAPAYQGVPATVNDPPDFNGTSTDSSSIASTALQVDQKAGATGDALPDQPVPDTTVTAVDGNLVNATIPNPSRRGLAEDASESSLMRRNNSNYELVFWGTGTGSNDRDAAIEGTAYLTYTVVSNATYDIDDCLAFCDSVEDCVFANLYYEFFNPLLDFVFSQKSNLKCALYADVHSAAEKTNFGGQALYPSPGPLNFIQQSSGWAAKSLVDPTTPPGYTQTFGPTNGANNAPGYMGFAFIDKYDVQACADLCDTRGADPVGGVCEYFNIWRATVNGIPTTYTCSMYFIPSDNSTANNFGQGDLLVTESRGYKRNSLIIDGGFEGYTCDFGSFCFAPGYSAWQGTSSPNGDLDASIFNYQPYAHTGNAVALLGSAFGADDLPGTLAPTVPLVTEAGQSYTLQFYHSSFYSGEQAEAPATLEIIWNGQSVDTIHPGFSQWTVHQYTVTAQGNDLLQFKGGAAPAYVFIDDVSLFPL
;
A
#
# COMPACT_ATOMS: atom_id res chain seq x y z
N MET A 1 10.62 -87.50 33.36
CA MET A 1 9.86 -86.76 34.38
C MET A 1 10.75 -85.62 34.88
N LEU A 2 10.60 -84.43 34.30
CA LEU A 2 11.26 -83.20 34.72
C LEU A 2 10.16 -82.13 34.71
N SER A 3 9.89 -81.59 35.90
CA SER A 3 8.68 -80.84 36.24
C SER A 3 8.78 -79.40 35.76
N LEU A 4 8.01 -79.09 34.72
CA LEU A 4 7.46 -77.77 34.40
C LEU A 4 6.62 -77.28 35.59
N ALA A 5 7.16 -76.44 36.47
CA ALA A 5 6.38 -75.53 37.31
C ALA A 5 7.31 -74.55 38.01
N ARG A 6 7.02 -73.26 37.90
CA ARG A 6 7.66 -72.11 38.57
C ARG A 6 8.86 -71.48 37.85
N LEU A 7 8.58 -70.78 36.75
CA LEU A 7 9.24 -69.49 36.45
C LEU A 7 8.37 -68.72 35.42
N LEU A 8 7.17 -68.36 35.85
CA LEU A 8 6.18 -67.58 35.09
C LEU A 8 5.62 -66.51 36.03
N THR A 9 6.44 -65.50 36.34
CA THR A 9 6.05 -64.24 36.99
C THR A 9 7.18 -63.22 36.82
N PHE A 10 7.52 -62.89 35.57
CA PHE A 10 8.32 -61.69 35.21
C PHE A 10 7.85 -61.14 33.84
N ALA A 11 6.54 -61.08 33.64
CA ALA A 11 5.93 -60.52 32.43
C ALA A 11 4.63 -59.80 32.78
N SER A 12 4.75 -58.65 33.46
CA SER A 12 3.69 -57.63 33.60
C SER A 12 4.19 -56.37 34.32
N VAL A 13 5.44 -55.98 34.05
CA VAL A 13 5.92 -54.61 34.29
C VAL A 13 6.66 -54.17 33.03
N ALA A 14 6.00 -54.33 31.88
CA ALA A 14 6.21 -53.39 30.78
C ALA A 14 5.35 -52.18 31.16
N VAL A 15 5.93 -51.32 32.01
CA VAL A 15 5.39 -49.99 32.25
C VAL A 15 5.24 -49.34 30.89
N SER A 16 4.02 -48.92 30.60
CA SER A 16 3.70 -47.88 29.63
C SER A 16 4.55 -46.64 29.95
N LEU A 17 5.78 -46.59 29.42
CA LEU A 17 6.65 -45.40 29.41
C LEU A 17 6.47 -44.57 28.12
N ALA A 18 5.39 -44.82 27.38
CA ALA A 18 4.91 -43.93 26.34
C ALA A 18 3.95 -42.92 27.02
N GLU A 19 4.20 -41.61 26.80
CA GLU A 19 3.41 -40.43 27.22
C GLU A 19 3.90 -39.58 28.42
N CYS A 20 5.12 -39.78 28.94
CA CYS A 20 5.83 -38.73 29.70
C CYS A 20 6.97 -38.12 28.87
N SER A 21 6.69 -37.72 27.62
CA SER A 21 7.53 -36.72 26.95
C SER A 21 7.23 -35.38 27.61
N GLY A 22 7.85 -35.14 28.78
CA GLY A 22 7.68 -33.90 29.53
C GLY A 22 7.91 -32.72 28.61
N LEU A 23 7.00 -31.75 28.67
CA LEU A 23 7.12 -30.47 27.98
C LEU A 23 8.51 -29.87 28.24
N VAL A 24 9.26 -29.62 27.17
CA VAL A 24 10.54 -28.92 27.24
C VAL A 24 10.23 -27.44 27.12
N ALA A 25 10.61 -26.64 28.12
CA ALA A 25 10.35 -25.19 28.09
C ALA A 25 11.13 -24.48 26.97
N PRO A 26 10.66 -23.30 26.48
CA PRO A 26 11.31 -22.55 25.40
C PRO A 26 12.80 -22.26 25.61
N ALA A 27 13.21 -21.93 26.85
CA ALA A 27 14.61 -21.68 27.18
C ALA A 27 15.55 -22.88 26.93
N TYR A 28 15.00 -24.09 26.83
CA TYR A 28 15.73 -25.33 26.57
C TYR A 28 15.55 -25.83 25.13
N GLN A 29 15.19 -24.94 24.19
CA GLN A 29 14.98 -25.26 22.78
C GLN A 29 13.90 -26.34 22.56
N GLY A 30 12.85 -26.34 23.38
CA GLY A 30 11.72 -27.23 23.15
C GLY A 30 11.09 -26.94 21.79
N VAL A 31 10.59 -27.97 21.12
CA VAL A 31 10.00 -27.84 19.79
C VAL A 31 8.53 -27.48 19.97
N PRO A 32 8.00 -26.45 19.27
CA PRO A 32 6.57 -26.18 19.27
C PRO A 32 5.78 -27.44 18.88
N ALA A 33 4.50 -27.50 19.24
CA ALA A 33 3.65 -28.58 18.75
C ALA A 33 3.74 -28.64 17.21
N THR A 34 3.60 -29.80 16.59
CA THR A 34 3.78 -29.92 15.13
C THR A 34 2.43 -30.10 14.43
N VAL A 35 1.99 -29.05 13.73
CA VAL A 35 1.30 -29.16 12.45
C VAL A 35 2.11 -28.29 11.50
N ASN A 36 3.14 -28.91 10.93
CA ASN A 36 4.01 -28.28 9.94
C ASN A 36 3.16 -27.92 8.72
N ASP A 37 2.80 -26.65 8.59
CA ASP A 37 2.87 -25.99 7.29
C ASP A 37 3.42 -24.59 7.58
N PRO A 38 4.65 -24.27 7.16
CA PRO A 38 5.09 -22.88 7.16
C PRO A 38 4.08 -22.05 6.34
N PRO A 39 3.93 -20.73 6.61
CA PRO A 39 3.06 -19.88 5.82
C PRO A 39 3.32 -20.12 4.32
N ASP A 40 2.32 -20.66 3.62
CA ASP A 40 2.45 -20.99 2.20
C ASP A 40 2.24 -19.71 1.39
N PHE A 41 3.35 -19.04 1.07
CA PHE A 41 3.34 -17.87 0.20
C PHE A 41 3.25 -18.25 -1.29
N ASN A 42 3.15 -19.53 -1.65
CA ASN A 42 2.98 -19.92 -3.05
C ASN A 42 1.68 -19.33 -3.61
N GLY A 43 1.77 -18.69 -4.77
CA GLY A 43 0.62 -18.03 -5.39
C GLY A 43 0.34 -16.61 -4.89
N THR A 44 1.11 -16.10 -3.92
CA THR A 44 1.07 -14.68 -3.52
C THR A 44 1.97 -13.79 -4.37
N SER A 45 2.35 -14.24 -5.57
CA SER A 45 3.02 -13.40 -6.55
C SER A 45 2.02 -12.53 -7.29
N THR A 46 2.48 -11.41 -7.84
CA THR A 46 1.66 -10.49 -8.63
C THR A 46 0.91 -11.20 -9.75
N ASP A 47 -0.42 -11.08 -9.78
CA ASP A 47 -1.25 -11.58 -10.87
C ASP A 47 -1.16 -10.65 -12.09
N SER A 48 -0.02 -10.73 -12.77
CA SER A 48 0.22 -9.96 -13.98
C SER A 48 -0.85 -10.24 -15.03
N SER A 49 -1.30 -11.49 -15.17
CA SER A 49 -2.27 -11.91 -16.19
C SER A 49 -3.62 -11.21 -16.05
N SER A 50 -4.16 -11.14 -14.82
CA SER A 50 -5.38 -10.40 -14.52
C SER A 50 -5.21 -8.92 -14.79
N ILE A 51 -4.09 -8.32 -14.34
CA ILE A 51 -3.76 -6.92 -14.61
C ILE A 51 -3.81 -6.62 -16.11
N ALA A 52 -3.09 -7.38 -16.94
CA ALA A 52 -3.06 -7.09 -18.38
C ALA A 52 -4.41 -7.29 -19.05
N SER A 53 -5.15 -8.36 -18.69
CA SER A 53 -6.48 -8.58 -19.24
C SER A 53 -7.47 -7.47 -18.86
N THR A 54 -7.31 -6.87 -17.68
CA THR A 54 -8.14 -5.76 -17.18
C THR A 54 -7.72 -4.44 -17.84
N ALA A 55 -6.42 -4.23 -18.05
CA ALA A 55 -5.89 -3.03 -18.70
C ALA A 55 -6.42 -2.87 -20.13
N LEU A 56 -6.70 -3.98 -20.81
CA LEU A 56 -7.32 -4.00 -22.14
C LEU A 56 -8.83 -3.68 -22.13
N GLN A 57 -9.47 -3.67 -20.96
CA GLN A 57 -10.90 -3.45 -20.80
C GLN A 57 -11.25 -2.06 -20.25
N VAL A 58 -10.35 -1.45 -19.47
CA VAL A 58 -10.59 -0.11 -18.92
C VAL A 58 -10.52 0.97 -19.99
N ASP A 59 -11.42 1.94 -19.86
CA ASP A 59 -11.38 3.19 -20.63
C ASP A 59 -11.33 4.35 -19.64
N GLN A 60 -10.14 4.94 -19.51
CA GLN A 60 -9.85 6.06 -18.62
C GLN A 60 -9.66 7.37 -19.39
N LYS A 61 -10.14 7.44 -20.64
CA LYS A 61 -9.92 8.60 -21.52
C LYS A 61 -10.99 9.68 -21.41
N ALA A 62 -11.84 9.60 -20.39
CA ALA A 62 -12.90 10.56 -20.17
C ALA A 62 -12.33 11.94 -19.81
N GLY A 63 -12.63 12.94 -20.63
CA GLY A 63 -12.33 14.35 -20.34
C GLY A 63 -13.53 15.08 -19.74
N ALA A 64 -13.45 16.42 -19.71
CA ALA A 64 -14.58 17.26 -19.32
C ALA A 64 -15.82 17.03 -20.19
N THR A 65 -17.00 17.09 -19.58
CA THR A 65 -18.28 17.07 -20.31
C THR A 65 -18.40 18.30 -21.21
N GLY A 66 -19.19 18.21 -22.28
CA GLY A 66 -19.32 19.31 -23.25
C GLY A 66 -19.89 20.61 -22.67
N ASP A 67 -20.52 20.54 -21.50
CA ASP A 67 -21.11 21.65 -20.74
C ASP A 67 -20.33 22.06 -19.49
N ALA A 68 -19.18 21.41 -19.21
CA ALA A 68 -18.29 21.84 -18.15
C ALA A 68 -17.87 23.30 -18.36
N LEU A 69 -17.64 24.02 -17.26
CA LEU A 69 -17.05 25.36 -17.32
C LEU A 69 -15.52 25.22 -17.49
N PRO A 70 -14.81 26.23 -18.01
CA PRO A 70 -13.36 26.27 -17.93
C PRO A 70 -12.91 26.46 -16.47
N ASP A 71 -11.63 26.20 -16.22
CA ASP A 71 -10.95 26.50 -14.95
C ASP A 71 -11.57 25.78 -13.75
N GLN A 72 -12.18 24.61 -13.98
CA GLN A 72 -12.68 23.79 -12.87
C GLN A 72 -11.51 23.19 -12.09
N PRO A 73 -11.68 22.98 -10.77
CA PRO A 73 -10.72 22.22 -9.99
C PRO A 73 -10.42 20.87 -10.64
N VAL A 74 -9.19 20.40 -10.49
CA VAL A 74 -8.79 19.05 -10.91
C VAL A 74 -9.71 18.05 -10.19
N PRO A 75 -10.35 17.10 -10.91
CA PRO A 75 -11.20 16.10 -10.29
C PRO A 75 -10.35 15.18 -9.41
N ASP A 76 -10.99 14.66 -8.36
CA ASP A 76 -10.42 13.62 -7.53
C ASP A 76 -10.05 12.37 -8.35
N THR A 77 -9.11 11.59 -7.85
CA THR A 77 -8.66 10.35 -8.50
C THR A 77 -9.78 9.32 -8.51
N THR A 78 -10.02 8.71 -9.67
CA THR A 78 -11.04 7.68 -9.84
C THR A 78 -10.41 6.30 -9.92
N VAL A 79 -10.89 5.38 -9.09
CA VAL A 79 -10.61 3.95 -9.19
C VAL A 79 -11.54 3.35 -10.26
N THR A 80 -10.94 2.78 -11.30
CA THR A 80 -11.69 2.20 -12.43
C THR A 80 -11.71 0.68 -12.44
N ALA A 81 -10.82 0.04 -11.69
CA ALA A 81 -10.86 -1.40 -11.47
C ALA A 81 -10.26 -1.78 -10.12
N VAL A 82 -10.75 -2.86 -9.52
CA VAL A 82 -10.17 -3.51 -8.34
C VAL A 82 -10.16 -5.01 -8.57
N ASP A 83 -8.98 -5.61 -8.57
CA ASP A 83 -8.76 -7.06 -8.72
C ASP A 83 -9.46 -7.64 -9.96
N GLY A 84 -9.38 -6.89 -11.06
CA GLY A 84 -9.98 -7.24 -12.35
C GLY A 84 -11.47 -6.93 -12.51
N ASN A 85 -12.13 -6.47 -11.46
CA ASN A 85 -13.52 -6.01 -11.54
C ASN A 85 -13.55 -4.51 -11.86
N LEU A 86 -14.22 -4.14 -12.96
CA LEU A 86 -14.42 -2.74 -13.31
C LEU A 86 -15.33 -2.05 -12.27
N VAL A 87 -14.89 -0.90 -11.79
CA VAL A 87 -15.60 -0.06 -10.82
C VAL A 87 -15.56 1.40 -11.28
N ASN A 88 -16.31 2.27 -10.61
CA ASN A 88 -16.23 3.71 -10.83
C ASN A 88 -16.36 4.40 -9.47
N ALA A 89 -15.33 4.25 -8.65
CA ALA A 89 -15.30 4.77 -7.28
C ALA A 89 -14.29 5.91 -7.20
N THR A 90 -14.71 7.06 -6.69
CA THR A 90 -13.82 8.21 -6.49
C THR A 90 -13.13 8.07 -5.13
N ILE A 91 -11.80 8.23 -5.09
CA ILE A 91 -11.06 8.40 -3.83
C ILE A 91 -11.13 9.88 -3.51
N PRO A 92 -11.84 10.28 -2.44
CA PRO A 92 -11.84 11.68 -2.03
C PRO A 92 -10.39 12.05 -1.77
N ASN A 93 -9.85 13.02 -2.50
CA ASN A 93 -8.54 13.52 -2.18
C ASN A 93 -8.71 14.19 -0.80
N PRO A 94 -8.12 13.66 0.29
CA PRO A 94 -8.35 14.18 1.63
C PRO A 94 -7.96 15.64 1.55
N SER A 95 -8.96 16.53 1.50
CA SER A 95 -8.82 17.90 1.01
C SER A 95 -7.48 18.38 1.47
N ARG A 96 -6.50 18.56 0.57
CA ARG A 96 -5.13 18.94 0.96
C ARG A 96 -5.31 20.12 1.88
N ARG A 97 -5.27 19.86 3.18
CA ARG A 97 -6.02 20.66 4.15
C ARG A 97 -5.16 21.88 4.27
N GLY A 98 -5.46 22.88 3.43
CA GLY A 98 -4.49 23.85 2.93
C GLY A 98 -3.53 24.13 4.04
N LEU A 99 -2.37 23.45 4.01
CA LEU A 99 -1.39 23.57 5.06
C LEU A 99 -1.10 25.05 5.03
N ALA A 100 -1.62 25.75 6.04
CA ALA A 100 -1.66 27.19 6.08
C ALA A 100 -0.28 27.68 5.69
N GLU A 101 -0.19 28.47 4.61
CA GLU A 101 0.89 29.26 3.97
C GLU A 101 2.30 29.34 4.63
N ASP A 102 2.74 28.31 5.37
CA ASP A 102 3.92 28.28 6.24
C ASP A 102 4.87 27.15 5.82
N ALA A 103 4.48 26.35 4.81
CA ALA A 103 5.44 25.67 3.96
C ALA A 103 6.14 26.75 3.13
N SER A 104 7.26 27.24 3.68
CA SER A 104 8.47 27.69 2.98
C SER A 104 8.28 27.77 1.47
N GLU A 105 8.42 28.99 0.90
CA GLU A 105 8.55 29.35 -0.51
C GLU A 105 9.37 28.36 -1.38
N SER A 106 8.95 27.10 -1.53
CA SER A 106 9.21 26.33 -2.73
C SER A 106 8.28 26.93 -3.77
N SER A 107 8.64 28.15 -4.19
CA SER A 107 8.01 28.86 -5.26
C SER A 107 7.84 27.83 -6.37
N LEU A 108 6.60 27.53 -6.76
CA LEU A 108 6.34 27.02 -8.09
C LEU A 108 6.96 28.08 -9.01
N MET A 109 8.25 27.92 -9.32
CA MET A 109 8.97 28.83 -10.19
C MET A 109 8.20 28.73 -11.49
N ARG A 110 7.45 29.80 -11.81
CA ARG A 110 6.69 29.93 -13.04
C ARG A 110 7.58 29.40 -14.16
N ARG A 111 7.20 28.26 -14.73
CA ARG A 111 8.05 27.63 -15.72
C ARG A 111 7.96 28.55 -16.93
N ASN A 112 9.10 28.89 -17.49
CA ASN A 112 9.07 29.59 -18.77
C ASN A 112 8.72 28.55 -19.84
N ASN A 113 8.15 28.95 -20.96
CA ASN A 113 7.88 28.08 -22.12
C ASN A 113 9.10 27.25 -22.55
N SER A 114 10.32 27.73 -22.25
CA SER A 114 11.56 26.97 -22.44
C SER A 114 11.59 25.63 -21.70
N ASN A 115 10.73 25.43 -20.70
CA ASN A 115 10.61 24.21 -19.91
C ASN A 115 9.64 23.20 -20.53
N TYR A 116 8.99 23.57 -21.64
CA TYR A 116 8.17 22.69 -22.43
C TYR A 116 8.85 22.37 -23.76
N GLU A 117 8.57 21.19 -24.28
CA GLU A 117 8.92 20.79 -25.63
C GLU A 117 7.67 20.45 -26.43
N LEU A 118 7.75 20.76 -27.72
CA LEU A 118 6.70 20.41 -28.65
C LEU A 118 6.74 18.92 -28.93
N VAL A 119 5.63 18.21 -28.66
CA VAL A 119 5.49 16.79 -29.00
C VAL A 119 4.92 16.62 -30.40
N PHE A 120 3.89 17.40 -30.75
CA PHE A 120 3.30 17.39 -32.08
C PHE A 120 2.66 18.74 -32.44
N TRP A 121 2.71 19.09 -33.72
CA TRP A 121 2.07 20.29 -34.24
C TRP A 121 0.66 19.99 -34.79
N GLY A 122 -0.20 21.00 -34.78
CA GLY A 122 -1.49 20.96 -35.45
C GLY A 122 -1.38 20.93 -36.98
N THR A 123 -2.46 20.52 -37.64
CA THR A 123 -2.52 20.33 -39.10
C THR A 123 -2.75 21.62 -39.91
N GLY A 124 -3.03 22.74 -39.25
CA GLY A 124 -3.31 24.04 -39.86
C GLY A 124 -4.68 24.62 -39.46
N THR A 125 -4.97 25.83 -39.97
CA THR A 125 -6.25 26.55 -39.75
C THR A 125 -7.00 26.83 -41.06
N GLY A 126 -6.57 26.23 -42.18
CA GLY A 126 -7.29 26.28 -43.43
C GLY A 126 -8.69 25.67 -43.29
N SER A 127 -9.63 26.11 -44.14
CA SER A 127 -11.04 25.66 -44.06
C SER A 127 -11.27 24.14 -44.09
N ASN A 128 -10.29 23.38 -44.62
CA ASN A 128 -10.31 21.91 -44.71
C ASN A 128 -9.30 21.22 -43.78
N ASP A 129 -8.54 21.98 -42.99
CA ASP A 129 -7.49 21.46 -42.09
C ASP A 129 -8.17 20.90 -40.84
N ARG A 130 -8.81 19.74 -40.97
CA ARG A 130 -9.40 19.04 -39.84
C ARG A 130 -8.29 18.41 -39.00
N ASP A 131 -8.49 18.46 -37.70
CA ASP A 131 -7.60 17.88 -36.72
C ASP A 131 -8.42 17.19 -35.63
N ALA A 132 -7.74 16.61 -34.64
CA ALA A 132 -8.35 16.07 -33.46
C ALA A 132 -7.62 16.51 -32.18
N ALA A 133 -8.38 16.70 -31.12
CA ALA A 133 -7.85 16.90 -29.78
C ALA A 133 -7.43 15.56 -29.17
N ILE A 134 -6.56 15.63 -28.16
CA ILE A 134 -6.19 14.47 -27.35
C ILE A 134 -7.41 13.95 -26.61
N GLU A 135 -7.57 12.63 -26.65
CA GLU A 135 -8.47 11.83 -25.83
C GLU A 135 -7.61 10.76 -25.14
N GLY A 136 -7.09 11.12 -23.96
CA GLY A 136 -6.06 10.39 -23.23
C GLY A 136 -6.39 10.26 -21.75
N THR A 137 -5.66 9.40 -21.06
CA THR A 137 -5.77 9.21 -19.60
C THR A 137 -5.22 10.41 -18.82
N ALA A 138 -5.37 10.43 -17.50
CA ALA A 138 -4.84 11.48 -16.63
C ALA A 138 -5.29 12.91 -16.97
N TYR A 139 -6.52 13.06 -17.46
CA TYR A 139 -7.13 14.37 -17.67
C TYR A 139 -7.22 15.14 -16.35
N LEU A 140 -6.75 16.40 -16.35
CA LEU A 140 -6.78 17.25 -15.16
C LEU A 140 -7.91 18.27 -15.24
N THR A 141 -7.86 19.15 -16.22
CA THR A 141 -8.84 20.24 -16.38
C THR A 141 -8.63 20.89 -17.74
N TYR A 142 -9.37 21.95 -18.03
CA TYR A 142 -9.10 22.78 -19.19
C TYR A 142 -9.36 24.25 -18.90
N THR A 143 -8.71 25.10 -19.67
CA THR A 143 -9.02 26.52 -19.76
C THR A 143 -9.29 26.92 -21.21
N VAL A 144 -9.73 28.16 -21.37
CA VAL A 144 -9.88 28.84 -22.66
C VAL A 144 -8.95 30.04 -22.65
N VAL A 145 -8.04 30.11 -23.62
CA VAL A 145 -7.06 31.20 -23.76
C VAL A 145 -7.45 32.13 -24.92
N SER A 146 -6.79 33.29 -25.04
CA SER A 146 -7.07 34.23 -26.13
C SER A 146 -6.89 33.58 -27.51
N ASN A 147 -7.90 33.65 -28.38
CA ASN A 147 -7.79 33.21 -29.78
C ASN A 147 -7.35 34.34 -30.74
N ALA A 148 -6.94 35.50 -30.23
CA ALA A 148 -6.38 36.57 -31.07
C ALA A 148 -5.10 36.10 -31.79
N THR A 149 -4.36 35.21 -31.12
CA THR A 149 -3.24 34.44 -31.63
C THR A 149 -3.41 32.98 -31.19
N TYR A 150 -2.60 32.08 -31.72
CA TYR A 150 -2.48 30.74 -31.17
C TYR A 150 -1.63 30.80 -29.88
N ASP A 151 -2.26 31.18 -28.77
CA ASP A 151 -1.61 31.60 -27.52
C ASP A 151 -1.08 30.43 -26.69
N ILE A 152 0.14 30.01 -27.02
CA ILE A 152 0.84 28.92 -26.34
C ILE A 152 1.26 29.35 -24.93
N ASP A 153 1.70 30.59 -24.76
CA ASP A 153 2.27 31.12 -23.52
C ASP A 153 1.24 31.09 -22.38
N ASP A 154 0.01 31.55 -22.65
CA ASP A 154 -1.06 31.53 -21.65
C ASP A 154 -1.52 30.10 -21.31
N CYS A 155 -1.52 29.19 -22.29
CA CYS A 155 -1.87 27.78 -22.06
C CYS A 155 -0.84 27.07 -21.18
N LEU A 156 0.46 27.27 -21.45
CA LEU A 156 1.53 26.69 -20.64
C LEU A 156 1.62 27.34 -19.25
N ALA A 157 1.36 28.65 -19.14
CA ALA A 157 1.27 29.32 -17.85
C ALA A 157 0.10 28.78 -17.00
N PHE A 158 -1.02 28.41 -17.64
CA PHE A 158 -2.11 27.72 -16.94
C PHE A 158 -1.71 26.32 -16.48
N CYS A 159 -1.01 25.54 -17.33
CA CYS A 159 -0.45 24.25 -16.92
C CYS A 159 0.42 24.38 -15.67
N ASP A 160 1.32 25.37 -15.61
CA ASP A 160 2.17 25.59 -14.44
C ASP A 160 1.41 25.93 -13.15
N SER A 161 0.19 26.47 -13.27
CA SER A 161 -0.67 26.79 -12.13
C SER A 161 -1.47 25.61 -11.63
N VAL A 162 -1.59 24.56 -12.44
CA VAL A 162 -2.33 23.34 -12.13
C VAL A 162 -1.34 22.30 -11.64
N GLU A 163 -1.56 21.83 -10.43
CA GLU A 163 -0.77 20.77 -9.85
C GLU A 163 -0.78 19.50 -10.71
N ASP A 164 0.38 18.84 -10.77
CA ASP A 164 0.63 17.64 -11.57
C ASP A 164 0.50 17.81 -13.09
N CYS A 165 0.28 19.02 -13.60
CA CYS A 165 0.26 19.24 -15.04
C CYS A 165 1.65 19.02 -15.66
N VAL A 166 1.73 18.09 -16.60
CA VAL A 166 2.96 17.78 -17.36
C VAL A 166 2.75 17.84 -18.86
N PHE A 167 1.50 17.98 -19.31
CA PHE A 167 1.17 18.06 -20.73
C PHE A 167 -0.03 18.96 -20.99
N ALA A 168 0.07 19.76 -22.05
CA ALA A 168 -0.98 20.64 -22.52
C ALA A 168 -1.30 20.36 -23.99
N ASN A 169 -2.58 20.10 -24.30
CA ASN A 169 -3.11 20.07 -25.64
C ASN A 169 -3.88 21.36 -25.94
N LEU A 170 -3.31 22.20 -26.79
CA LEU A 170 -3.91 23.43 -27.28
C LEU A 170 -4.58 23.15 -28.63
N TYR A 171 -5.83 23.58 -28.83
CA TYR A 171 -6.56 23.38 -30.09
C TYR A 171 -7.74 24.34 -30.25
N TYR A 172 -8.16 24.58 -31.49
CA TYR A 172 -9.42 25.28 -31.75
C TYR A 172 -10.60 24.29 -31.75
N GLU A 173 -11.68 24.64 -31.04
CA GLU A 173 -12.97 23.94 -31.08
C GLU A 173 -14.05 24.86 -31.67
N PHE A 174 -14.34 24.70 -32.96
CA PHE A 174 -15.31 25.55 -33.66
C PHE A 174 -16.75 25.08 -33.44
N PHE A 175 -17.68 26.03 -33.49
CA PHE A 175 -19.11 25.79 -33.34
C PHE A 175 -19.48 25.13 -31.99
N ASN A 176 -18.88 25.65 -30.91
CA ASN A 176 -19.34 25.40 -29.55
C ASN A 176 -19.93 26.70 -28.97
N PRO A 177 -21.26 26.80 -28.79
CA PRO A 177 -21.91 28.04 -28.39
C PRO A 177 -21.49 28.50 -26.99
N LEU A 178 -21.05 27.59 -26.11
CA LEU A 178 -20.58 27.95 -24.79
C LEU A 178 -19.25 28.71 -24.87
N LEU A 179 -18.31 28.20 -25.67
CA LEU A 179 -17.03 28.83 -25.94
C LEU A 179 -17.19 30.15 -26.72
N ASP A 180 -18.06 30.13 -27.74
CA ASP A 180 -18.25 31.25 -28.67
C ASP A 180 -18.93 32.45 -27.99
N PHE A 181 -19.88 32.22 -27.07
CA PHE A 181 -20.80 33.26 -26.60
C PHE A 181 -21.01 33.35 -25.10
N VAL A 182 -20.86 32.25 -24.36
CA VAL A 182 -21.28 32.18 -22.96
C VAL A 182 -20.12 32.44 -22.01
N PHE A 183 -18.97 31.78 -22.21
CA PHE A 183 -17.82 31.96 -21.34
C PHE A 183 -17.18 33.34 -21.55
N SER A 184 -16.69 33.92 -20.45
CA SER A 184 -16.17 35.29 -20.42
C SER A 184 -15.05 35.56 -21.43
N GLN A 185 -14.27 34.53 -21.73
CA GLN A 185 -13.13 34.56 -22.62
C GLN A 185 -13.55 34.70 -24.10
N LYS A 186 -14.78 34.29 -24.46
CA LYS A 186 -15.32 34.32 -25.83
C LYS A 186 -14.34 33.83 -26.88
N SER A 187 -13.65 32.74 -26.55
CA SER A 187 -12.59 32.17 -27.36
C SER A 187 -12.88 30.69 -27.56
N ASN A 188 -12.59 30.23 -28.75
CA ASN A 188 -12.66 28.83 -29.15
C ASN A 188 -11.31 28.13 -29.06
N LEU A 189 -10.27 28.79 -28.52
CA LEU A 189 -8.94 28.21 -28.32
C LEU A 189 -8.88 27.57 -26.93
N LYS A 190 -8.95 26.24 -26.91
CA LYS A 190 -9.05 25.42 -25.71
C LYS A 190 -7.69 24.83 -25.36
N CYS A 191 -7.33 24.91 -24.09
CA CYS A 191 -6.12 24.36 -23.52
C CYS A 191 -6.50 23.25 -22.52
N ALA A 192 -6.41 21.99 -22.95
CA ALA A 192 -6.69 20.83 -22.09
C ALA A 192 -5.38 20.33 -21.44
N LEU A 193 -5.43 20.08 -20.14
CA LEU A 193 -4.27 19.72 -19.32
C LEU A 193 -4.33 18.27 -18.86
N TYR A 194 -3.17 17.65 -18.78
CA TYR A 194 -3.03 16.24 -18.42
C TYR A 194 -1.83 16.04 -17.47
N ALA A 195 -1.97 15.05 -16.57
CA ALA A 195 -0.92 14.58 -15.66
C ALA A 195 -0.01 13.50 -16.28
N ASP A 196 -0.12 13.29 -17.59
CA ASP A 196 0.79 12.42 -18.34
C ASP A 196 1.08 12.99 -19.73
N VAL A 197 2.17 12.53 -20.34
CA VAL A 197 2.61 12.96 -21.67
C VAL A 197 1.91 12.13 -22.74
N HIS A 198 1.20 12.82 -23.63
CA HIS A 198 0.47 12.22 -24.75
C HIS A 198 1.15 12.46 -26.10
N SER A 199 0.84 11.60 -27.06
CA SER A 199 1.38 11.64 -28.42
C SER A 199 0.30 11.99 -29.45
N ALA A 200 0.72 12.27 -30.69
CA ALA A 200 -0.21 12.53 -31.78
C ALA A 200 -1.12 11.33 -32.11
N ALA A 201 -0.76 10.10 -31.69
CA ALA A 201 -1.58 8.91 -31.90
C ALA A 201 -2.89 8.94 -31.10
N GLU A 202 -2.95 9.75 -30.06
CA GLU A 202 -4.11 9.91 -29.16
C GLU A 202 -5.02 11.06 -29.59
N LYS A 203 -4.75 11.69 -30.75
CA LYS A 203 -5.63 12.69 -31.36
C LYS A 203 -6.84 12.01 -32.00
N THR A 204 -7.79 11.58 -31.18
CA THR A 204 -9.00 10.84 -31.65
C THR A 204 -10.29 11.63 -31.50
N ASN A 205 -10.30 12.74 -30.77
CA ASN A 205 -11.49 13.60 -30.65
C ASN A 205 -11.55 14.64 -31.79
N PHE A 206 -12.28 14.31 -32.87
CA PHE A 206 -12.48 15.19 -34.02
C PHE A 206 -13.62 16.22 -33.83
N GLY A 207 -14.33 16.20 -32.70
CA GLY A 207 -15.64 16.84 -32.56
C GLY A 207 -16.75 16.03 -33.23
N GLY A 208 -17.69 16.71 -33.90
CA GLY A 208 -18.82 16.10 -34.60
C GLY A 208 -20.13 16.08 -33.81
N GLN A 209 -20.19 16.75 -32.66
CA GLN A 209 -21.39 16.92 -31.85
C GLN A 209 -22.23 18.10 -32.34
N ALA A 210 -23.56 17.94 -32.32
CA ALA A 210 -24.51 19.02 -32.61
C ALA A 210 -24.76 19.85 -31.34
N LEU A 211 -23.88 20.84 -31.08
CA LEU A 211 -23.97 21.69 -29.89
C LEU A 211 -24.92 22.89 -30.07
N TYR A 212 -25.13 23.32 -31.31
CA TYR A 212 -26.16 24.32 -31.64
C TYR A 212 -27.54 23.67 -31.84
N PRO A 213 -28.65 24.37 -31.53
CA PRO A 213 -29.98 23.90 -31.90
C PRO A 213 -30.08 23.62 -33.40
N SER A 214 -30.74 22.53 -33.78
CA SER A 214 -30.99 22.20 -35.18
C SER A 214 -31.68 23.38 -35.90
N PRO A 215 -31.20 23.78 -37.11
CA PRO A 215 -30.26 23.11 -38.01
C PRO A 215 -28.79 23.58 -37.90
N GLY A 216 -28.28 23.82 -36.69
CA GLY A 216 -26.89 24.23 -36.48
C GLY A 216 -25.83 23.24 -37.01
N PRO A 217 -24.61 23.72 -37.31
CA PRO A 217 -23.50 22.86 -37.74
C PRO A 217 -23.00 21.98 -36.59
N LEU A 218 -22.30 20.90 -36.94
CA LEU A 218 -21.53 20.09 -35.99
C LEU A 218 -20.24 20.82 -35.62
N ASN A 219 -19.80 20.72 -34.36
CA ASN A 219 -18.48 21.21 -33.96
C ASN A 219 -17.34 20.42 -34.63
N PHE A 220 -16.15 21.00 -34.68
CA PHE A 220 -14.96 20.31 -35.18
C PHE A 220 -13.68 20.91 -34.57
N ILE A 221 -12.62 20.11 -34.57
CA ILE A 221 -11.30 20.51 -34.06
C ILE A 221 -10.35 20.92 -35.20
N GLN A 222 -9.50 21.94 -34.96
CA GLN A 222 -8.38 22.33 -35.82
C GLN A 222 -7.14 22.68 -35.02
N GLN A 223 -5.99 22.66 -35.71
CA GLN A 223 -4.69 23.12 -35.19
C GLN A 223 -4.44 22.60 -33.77
N SER A 224 -4.42 21.28 -33.59
CA SER A 224 -4.21 20.67 -32.26
C SER A 224 -2.74 20.37 -32.05
N SER A 225 -2.09 21.12 -31.15
CA SER A 225 -0.69 20.95 -30.78
C SER A 225 -0.55 20.40 -29.35
N GLY A 226 0.47 19.60 -29.11
CA GLY A 226 0.77 19.01 -27.81
C GLY A 226 2.13 19.46 -27.28
N TRP A 227 2.18 19.86 -26.02
CA TRP A 227 3.40 20.34 -25.36
C TRP A 227 3.62 19.56 -24.07
N ALA A 228 4.79 18.95 -23.92
CA ALA A 228 5.17 18.20 -22.74
C ALA A 228 6.19 18.99 -21.92
N ALA A 229 6.11 18.89 -20.59
CA ALA A 229 7.18 19.36 -19.72
C ALA A 229 8.46 18.56 -20.00
N LYS A 230 9.60 19.25 -20.16
CA LYS A 230 10.91 18.61 -20.40
C LYS A 230 11.44 17.82 -19.19
N SER A 231 10.91 18.11 -18.01
CA SER A 231 11.23 17.42 -16.77
C SER A 231 9.94 17.15 -16.02
N LEU A 232 9.71 15.89 -15.69
CA LEU A 232 8.66 15.48 -14.77
C LEU A 232 9.12 15.75 -13.34
N VAL A 233 8.23 16.28 -12.51
CA VAL A 233 8.49 16.39 -11.07
C VAL A 233 8.25 15.02 -10.46
N ASP A 234 9.20 14.56 -9.64
CA ASP A 234 8.99 13.35 -8.87
C ASP A 234 7.78 13.55 -7.94
N PRO A 235 6.82 12.59 -7.90
CA PRO A 235 5.66 12.72 -7.05
C PRO A 235 6.06 12.74 -5.57
N THR A 236 5.32 13.49 -4.76
CA THR A 236 5.57 13.58 -3.33
C THR A 236 5.34 12.22 -2.68
N THR A 237 6.25 11.79 -1.80
CA THR A 237 6.04 10.58 -0.99
C THR A 237 4.87 10.81 -0.02
N PRO A 238 3.84 9.93 0.00
CA PRO A 238 2.73 10.06 0.93
C PRO A 238 3.17 10.10 2.40
N PRO A 239 2.50 10.87 3.26
CA PRO A 239 2.73 10.83 4.69
C PRO A 239 2.62 9.39 5.23
N GLY A 240 3.52 9.00 6.13
CA GLY A 240 3.55 7.63 6.66
C GLY A 240 4.14 6.60 5.70
N TYR A 241 4.67 7.00 4.54
CA TYR A 241 5.36 6.11 3.61
C TYR A 241 6.82 6.52 3.38
N THR A 242 7.60 5.59 2.85
CA THR A 242 8.96 5.83 2.35
C THR A 242 9.11 5.19 0.99
N GLN A 243 9.56 5.97 0.01
CA GLN A 243 9.87 5.46 -1.31
C GLN A 243 11.08 4.51 -1.23
N THR A 244 10.90 3.25 -1.62
CA THR A 244 11.96 2.24 -1.59
C THR A 244 12.74 2.19 -2.90
N PHE A 245 12.09 2.50 -4.03
CA PHE A 245 12.76 2.64 -5.34
C PHE A 245 11.95 3.45 -6.34
N GLY A 246 12.57 3.72 -7.49
CA GLY A 246 11.92 4.26 -8.68
C GLY A 246 12.33 5.70 -9.02
N PRO A 247 12.01 6.19 -10.22
CA PRO A 247 11.25 5.49 -11.25
C PRO A 247 12.06 4.39 -11.97
N THR A 248 11.42 3.28 -12.34
CA THR A 248 11.99 2.22 -13.20
C THR A 248 10.97 1.73 -14.23
N ASN A 249 11.36 0.82 -15.12
CA ASN A 249 10.45 0.17 -16.07
C ASN A 249 10.02 -1.24 -15.62
N GLY A 250 10.24 -1.59 -14.35
CA GLY A 250 9.88 -2.89 -13.78
C GLY A 250 8.92 -2.72 -12.60
N ALA A 251 7.79 -3.43 -12.63
CA ALA A 251 6.87 -3.55 -11.51
C ALA A 251 7.31 -4.70 -10.60
N ASN A 252 6.92 -4.64 -9.32
CA ASN A 252 7.22 -5.70 -8.38
C ASN A 252 6.51 -7.01 -8.75
N ASN A 253 7.24 -8.10 -8.58
CA ASN A 253 6.75 -9.47 -8.58
C ASN A 253 7.26 -10.16 -7.32
N ALA A 254 6.88 -9.61 -6.17
CA ALA A 254 7.26 -10.08 -4.85
C ALA A 254 6.17 -10.99 -4.26
N PRO A 255 6.52 -11.86 -3.29
CA PRO A 255 5.53 -12.50 -2.43
C PRO A 255 4.69 -11.48 -1.64
N GLY A 256 3.57 -11.94 -1.11
CA GLY A 256 2.67 -11.14 -0.31
C GLY A 256 1.76 -10.21 -1.10
N TYR A 257 1.52 -10.51 -2.38
CA TYR A 257 0.60 -9.77 -3.23
C TYR A 257 -0.83 -9.83 -2.69
N MET A 258 -1.39 -8.64 -2.47
CA MET A 258 -2.74 -8.46 -1.97
C MET A 258 -3.74 -8.11 -3.05
N GLY A 259 -3.36 -8.04 -4.32
CA GLY A 259 -4.22 -7.58 -5.41
C GLY A 259 -3.82 -6.22 -5.98
N PHE A 260 -4.67 -5.65 -6.83
CA PHE A 260 -4.41 -4.38 -7.51
C PHE A 260 -5.64 -3.50 -7.64
N ALA A 261 -5.39 -2.21 -7.84
CA ALA A 261 -6.38 -1.25 -8.29
C ALA A 261 -5.86 -0.48 -9.51
N PHE A 262 -6.76 -0.06 -10.38
CA PHE A 262 -6.49 0.89 -11.44
C PHE A 262 -7.05 2.26 -11.07
N ILE A 263 -6.21 3.28 -11.23
CA ILE A 263 -6.58 4.68 -11.05
C ILE A 263 -6.35 5.44 -12.36
N ASP A 264 -7.08 6.54 -12.56
CA ASP A 264 -7.17 7.31 -13.82
C ASP A 264 -6.04 8.31 -14.06
N LYS A 265 -5.22 8.56 -13.03
CA LYS A 265 -3.99 9.37 -13.10
C LYS A 265 -2.90 8.80 -12.21
N TYR A 266 -1.65 9.18 -12.46
CA TYR A 266 -0.51 8.77 -11.63
C TYR A 266 -0.54 9.49 -10.27
N ASP A 267 -1.33 8.97 -9.34
CA ASP A 267 -1.50 9.55 -8.00
C ASP A 267 -1.00 8.59 -6.92
N VAL A 268 0.18 8.92 -6.36
CA VAL A 268 0.83 8.12 -5.33
C VAL A 268 0.06 8.16 -4.01
N GLN A 269 -0.59 9.28 -3.70
CA GLN A 269 -1.41 9.41 -2.48
C GLN A 269 -2.66 8.53 -2.59
N ALA A 270 -3.31 8.50 -3.75
CA ALA A 270 -4.45 7.60 -3.97
C ALA A 270 -4.07 6.12 -3.80
N CYS A 271 -2.88 5.69 -4.26
CA CYS A 271 -2.41 4.32 -3.99
C CYS A 271 -2.09 4.07 -2.50
N ALA A 272 -1.60 5.08 -1.77
CA ALA A 272 -1.42 4.98 -0.33
C ALA A 272 -2.77 4.81 0.38
N ASP A 273 -3.76 5.64 0.06
CA ASP A 273 -5.11 5.55 0.65
C ASP A 273 -5.76 4.18 0.36
N LEU A 274 -5.54 3.63 -0.84
CA LEU A 274 -5.98 2.28 -1.21
C LEU A 274 -5.29 1.19 -0.39
N CYS A 275 -3.98 1.34 -0.13
CA CYS A 275 -3.23 0.43 0.72
C CYS A 275 -3.70 0.54 2.19
N ASP A 276 -3.85 1.76 2.72
CA ASP A 276 -4.28 2.02 4.09
C ASP A 276 -5.67 1.43 4.40
N THR A 277 -6.56 1.41 3.40
CA THR A 277 -7.93 0.88 3.50
C THR A 277 -8.09 -0.55 2.99
N ARG A 278 -7.02 -1.18 2.46
CA ARG A 278 -7.06 -2.57 1.99
C ARG A 278 -7.32 -3.49 3.18
N GLY A 279 -8.32 -4.35 3.06
CA GLY A 279 -8.58 -5.38 4.07
C GLY A 279 -7.36 -6.29 4.25
N ALA A 280 -7.16 -6.74 5.49
CA ALA A 280 -6.06 -7.64 5.81
C ALA A 280 -6.15 -8.95 5.01
N ASP A 281 -5.01 -9.39 4.47
CA ASP A 281 -4.85 -10.72 3.92
C ASP A 281 -4.90 -11.76 5.06
N PRO A 282 -5.59 -12.91 4.87
CA PRO A 282 -5.72 -13.92 5.92
C PRO A 282 -4.39 -14.52 6.40
N VAL A 283 -3.36 -14.51 5.56
CA VAL A 283 -2.02 -15.02 5.85
C VAL A 283 -1.10 -13.87 6.28
N GLY A 284 -1.19 -12.76 5.56
CA GLY A 284 -0.20 -11.69 5.55
C GLY A 284 -0.54 -10.41 6.31
N GLY A 285 -1.79 -10.22 6.70
CA GLY A 285 -2.22 -9.04 7.45
C GLY A 285 -2.44 -7.83 6.54
N VAL A 286 -2.34 -6.63 7.09
CA VAL A 286 -2.61 -5.38 6.38
C VAL A 286 -1.61 -5.08 5.27
N CYS A 287 -1.98 -4.17 4.38
CA CYS A 287 -1.05 -3.65 3.38
C CYS A 287 0.07 -2.84 4.05
N GLU A 288 1.30 -3.23 3.77
CA GLU A 288 2.52 -2.59 4.26
C GLU A 288 3.34 -1.98 3.12
N TYR A 289 2.97 -2.24 1.88
CA TYR A 289 3.72 -1.83 0.72
C TYR A 289 2.84 -1.73 -0.52
N PHE A 290 3.11 -0.73 -1.36
CA PHE A 290 2.51 -0.69 -2.69
C PHE A 290 3.54 -0.30 -3.76
N ASN A 291 3.26 -0.74 -4.98
CA ASN A 291 3.97 -0.38 -6.18
C ASN A 291 3.01 0.28 -7.16
N ILE A 292 3.26 1.56 -7.46
CA ILE A 292 2.53 2.32 -8.47
C ILE A 292 3.33 2.36 -9.77
N TRP A 293 2.67 2.12 -10.90
CA TRP A 293 3.30 2.16 -12.22
C TRP A 293 2.30 2.47 -13.34
N ARG A 294 2.80 3.02 -14.44
CA ARG A 294 2.02 3.33 -15.64
C ARG A 294 2.02 2.16 -16.61
N ALA A 295 0.82 1.69 -16.96
CA ALA A 295 0.60 0.73 -18.02
C ALA A 295 0.49 1.45 -19.36
N THR A 296 1.39 1.11 -20.28
CA THR A 296 1.29 1.56 -21.68
C THR A 296 0.92 0.38 -22.56
N VAL A 297 -0.10 0.52 -23.40
CA VAL A 297 -0.51 -0.50 -24.38
C VAL A 297 -0.23 0.05 -25.77
N ASN A 298 0.62 -0.63 -26.54
CA ASN A 298 1.08 -0.12 -27.85
C ASN A 298 1.74 1.27 -27.78
N GLY A 299 2.44 1.55 -26.67
CA GLY A 299 3.10 2.83 -26.43
C GLY A 299 2.15 3.96 -26.00
N ILE A 300 0.87 3.69 -25.80
CA ILE A 300 -0.14 4.66 -25.35
C ILE A 300 -0.44 4.43 -23.86
N PRO A 301 -0.29 5.44 -22.98
CA PRO A 301 -0.77 5.37 -21.60
C PRO A 301 -2.23 4.94 -21.55
N THR A 302 -2.51 3.88 -20.79
CA THR A 302 -3.84 3.26 -20.73
C THR A 302 -4.42 3.22 -19.33
N THR A 303 -3.57 3.01 -18.31
CA THR A 303 -3.97 3.06 -16.90
C THR A 303 -2.76 3.20 -15.98
N TYR A 304 -3.02 3.50 -14.71
CA TYR A 304 -2.05 3.49 -13.63
C TYR A 304 -2.43 2.41 -12.64
N THR A 305 -1.47 1.59 -12.24
CA THR A 305 -1.72 0.39 -11.43
C THR A 305 -1.13 0.57 -10.05
N CYS A 306 -1.94 0.44 -9.01
CA CYS A 306 -1.52 0.28 -7.62
C CYS A 306 -1.50 -1.22 -7.28
N SER A 307 -0.33 -1.86 -7.29
CA SER A 307 -0.17 -3.23 -6.78
C SER A 307 0.14 -3.19 -5.29
N MET A 308 -0.64 -3.86 -4.45
CA MET A 308 -0.52 -3.81 -2.99
C MET A 308 0.06 -5.10 -2.43
N TYR A 309 0.81 -5.01 -1.32
CA TYR A 309 1.48 -6.14 -0.70
C TYR A 309 1.52 -6.00 0.82
N PHE A 310 1.43 -7.13 1.53
CA PHE A 310 1.62 -7.19 2.98
C PHE A 310 3.07 -7.45 3.38
N ILE A 311 3.93 -7.88 2.43
CA ILE A 311 5.38 -7.97 2.63
C ILE A 311 6.05 -6.80 1.93
N PRO A 312 6.75 -5.91 2.66
CA PRO A 312 7.55 -4.86 2.04
C PRO A 312 8.60 -5.38 1.07
N SER A 313 8.77 -4.68 -0.05
CA SER A 313 9.73 -5.07 -1.09
C SER A 313 10.59 -3.89 -1.57
N ASP A 314 11.54 -4.20 -2.44
CA ASP A 314 12.50 -3.25 -3.00
C ASP A 314 12.69 -3.45 -4.51
N ASN A 315 13.66 -2.76 -5.09
CA ASN A 315 13.95 -2.81 -6.52
C ASN A 315 14.40 -4.20 -7.02
N SER A 316 14.85 -5.10 -6.16
CA SER A 316 15.34 -6.42 -6.57
C SER A 316 14.22 -7.33 -7.09
N THR A 317 12.97 -7.07 -6.68
CA THR A 317 11.78 -7.81 -7.14
C THR A 317 11.04 -7.08 -8.26
N ALA A 318 11.50 -5.90 -8.67
CA ALA A 318 10.93 -5.07 -9.74
C ALA A 318 11.28 -5.61 -11.14
N ASN A 319 10.88 -6.85 -11.42
CA ASN A 319 11.27 -7.61 -12.61
C ASN A 319 10.11 -7.94 -13.57
N ASN A 320 8.91 -7.40 -13.31
CA ASN A 320 7.79 -7.47 -14.24
C ASN A 320 7.81 -6.26 -15.19
N PHE A 321 8.23 -6.47 -16.44
CA PHE A 321 8.34 -5.42 -17.46
C PHE A 321 7.09 -5.28 -18.33
N GLY A 322 6.02 -6.03 -18.05
CA GLY A 322 4.80 -6.11 -18.85
C GLY A 322 4.68 -7.43 -19.61
N GLN A 323 3.63 -7.54 -20.44
CA GLN A 323 3.33 -8.73 -21.24
C GLN A 323 2.55 -8.36 -22.51
N GLY A 324 2.90 -9.02 -23.62
CA GLY A 324 2.32 -8.67 -24.93
C GLY A 324 2.62 -7.22 -25.29
N ASP A 325 1.57 -6.47 -25.62
CA ASP A 325 1.66 -5.03 -25.96
C ASP A 325 1.64 -4.13 -24.74
N LEU A 326 1.38 -4.67 -23.55
CA LEU A 326 1.43 -3.93 -22.29
C LEU A 326 2.88 -3.85 -21.81
N LEU A 327 3.36 -2.63 -21.59
CA LEU A 327 4.66 -2.34 -20.98
C LEU A 327 4.48 -1.58 -19.67
N VAL A 328 5.33 -1.91 -18.70
CA VAL A 328 5.43 -1.19 -17.42
C VAL A 328 6.39 -0.02 -17.57
N THR A 329 5.98 1.15 -17.11
CA THR A 329 6.81 2.37 -17.08
C THR A 329 6.57 3.16 -15.80
N GLU A 330 7.47 4.08 -15.45
CA GLU A 330 7.34 4.97 -14.29
C GLU A 330 7.03 4.21 -12.98
N SER A 331 7.63 3.04 -12.77
CA SER A 331 7.35 2.20 -11.60
C SER A 331 8.08 2.68 -10.36
N ARG A 332 7.36 2.80 -9.24
CA ARG A 332 7.87 3.25 -7.94
C ARG A 332 7.32 2.38 -6.81
N GLY A 333 8.18 2.11 -5.82
CA GLY A 333 7.84 1.32 -4.64
C GLY A 333 7.73 2.20 -3.40
N TYR A 334 6.73 1.96 -2.56
CA TYR A 334 6.49 2.71 -1.32
C TYR A 334 6.17 1.75 -0.19
N LYS A 335 6.98 1.81 0.88
CA LYS A 335 6.79 1.06 2.11
C LYS A 335 6.07 1.92 3.14
N ARG A 336 5.06 1.36 3.80
CA ARG A 336 4.36 1.98 4.93
C ARG A 336 5.27 1.95 6.16
N ASN A 337 5.33 3.07 6.87
CA ASN A 337 6.18 3.25 8.03
C ASN A 337 5.41 2.88 9.30
N SER A 338 5.84 1.80 9.95
CA SER A 338 5.37 1.48 11.29
C SER A 338 5.98 2.44 12.31
N LEU A 339 5.16 2.90 13.25
CA LEU A 339 5.64 3.64 14.43
C LEU A 339 6.24 2.71 15.50
N ILE A 340 6.03 1.40 15.38
CA ILE A 340 6.68 0.41 16.24
C ILE A 340 8.11 0.21 15.75
N ILE A 341 9.06 0.48 16.63
CA ILE A 341 10.47 0.19 16.38
C ILE A 341 10.69 -1.30 16.57
N ASP A 342 11.19 -1.96 15.53
CA ASP A 342 11.64 -3.36 15.58
C ASP A 342 10.57 -4.32 16.10
N GLY A 343 9.36 -4.23 15.55
CA GLY A 343 8.22 -5.03 15.96
C GLY A 343 8.29 -6.51 15.61
N GLY A 344 9.21 -6.90 14.71
CA GLY A 344 9.61 -8.30 14.47
C GLY A 344 10.79 -8.75 15.34
N PHE A 345 11.27 -7.91 16.26
CA PHE A 345 12.32 -8.22 17.24
C PHE A 345 13.71 -8.55 16.69
N GLU A 346 13.95 -8.35 15.39
CA GLU A 346 15.18 -8.76 14.69
C GLU A 346 16.45 -8.02 15.13
N GLY A 347 16.32 -6.87 15.80
CA GLY A 347 17.45 -6.18 16.42
C GLY A 347 18.03 -6.95 17.62
N TYR A 348 17.29 -7.90 18.20
CA TYR A 348 17.84 -8.83 19.16
C TYR A 348 18.59 -9.97 18.45
N THR A 349 19.92 -9.98 18.59
CA THR A 349 20.80 -10.96 17.94
C THR A 349 21.65 -11.71 18.95
N CYS A 350 22.04 -12.93 18.60
CA CYS A 350 22.94 -13.74 19.44
C CYS A 350 24.40 -13.40 19.17
N ASP A 351 25.17 -13.17 20.24
CA ASP A 351 26.63 -13.04 20.13
C ASP A 351 27.28 -14.34 19.59
N PHE A 352 26.68 -15.49 19.91
CA PHE A 352 27.15 -16.81 19.50
C PHE A 352 25.99 -17.77 19.23
N GLY A 353 26.02 -18.43 18.08
CA GLY A 353 25.03 -19.45 17.71
C GLY A 353 23.72 -18.87 17.15
N SER A 354 22.72 -19.74 16.99
CA SER A 354 21.40 -19.42 16.43
C SER A 354 20.28 -19.45 17.47
N PHE A 355 20.63 -19.47 18.76
CA PHE A 355 19.68 -19.52 19.87
C PHE A 355 20.20 -18.72 21.06
N CYS A 356 19.42 -17.73 21.46
CA CYS A 356 19.61 -16.97 22.67
C CYS A 356 18.28 -16.30 23.04
N PHE A 357 18.15 -15.89 24.30
CA PHE A 357 17.01 -15.11 24.76
C PHE A 357 17.40 -14.20 25.93
N ALA A 358 16.62 -13.13 26.12
CA ALA A 358 16.83 -12.15 27.18
C ALA A 358 15.47 -11.59 27.64
N PRO A 359 15.38 -11.01 28.86
CA PRO A 359 14.17 -10.30 29.28
C PRO A 359 13.86 -9.07 28.42
N GLY A 360 14.82 -8.55 27.64
CA GLY A 360 14.63 -7.38 26.79
C GLY A 360 15.94 -6.94 26.13
N TYR A 361 15.83 -5.94 25.27
CA TYR A 361 16.94 -5.27 24.59
C TYR A 361 16.60 -3.79 24.38
N SER A 362 17.28 -3.09 23.47
CA SER A 362 17.12 -1.64 23.30
C SER A 362 15.71 -1.20 22.90
N ALA A 363 14.96 -2.00 22.13
CA ALA A 363 13.63 -1.60 21.64
C ALA A 363 12.47 -2.16 22.47
N TRP A 364 12.65 -3.30 23.13
CA TRP A 364 11.59 -3.99 23.87
C TRP A 364 12.03 -4.49 25.24
N GLN A 365 11.11 -4.46 26.20
CA GLN A 365 11.30 -4.92 27.56
C GLN A 365 10.15 -5.83 27.99
N GLY A 366 10.50 -7.06 28.36
CA GLY A 366 9.67 -7.98 29.11
C GLY A 366 9.84 -7.80 30.61
N THR A 367 8.76 -7.95 31.36
CA THR A 367 8.73 -7.87 32.82
C THR A 367 7.90 -9.00 33.41
N SER A 368 8.34 -9.48 34.59
CA SER A 368 7.64 -10.48 35.38
C SER A 368 6.75 -9.83 36.44
N SER A 369 5.69 -10.54 36.82
CA SER A 369 4.93 -10.20 38.02
C SER A 369 5.80 -10.42 39.28
N PRO A 370 5.45 -9.85 40.45
CA PRO A 370 6.17 -10.15 41.68
C PRO A 370 6.22 -11.67 41.95
N ASN A 371 7.43 -12.20 42.15
CA ASN A 371 7.76 -13.63 42.29
C ASN A 371 7.79 -14.45 40.99
N GLY A 372 7.57 -13.84 39.82
CA GLY A 372 7.76 -14.50 38.54
C GLY A 372 9.22 -14.47 38.09
N ASP A 373 9.56 -15.36 37.16
CA ASP A 373 10.90 -15.53 36.60
C ASP A 373 10.87 -15.64 35.08
N LEU A 374 11.25 -14.54 34.42
CA LEU A 374 11.32 -14.39 32.96
C LEU A 374 10.00 -14.70 32.26
N ASP A 375 8.93 -14.10 32.77
CA ASP A 375 7.56 -14.32 32.28
C ASP A 375 7.30 -13.59 30.95
N ALA A 376 8.20 -12.70 30.55
CA ALA A 376 8.23 -12.07 29.24
C ALA A 376 9.68 -11.95 28.78
N SER A 377 9.97 -12.44 27.58
CA SER A 377 11.34 -12.47 27.04
C SER A 377 11.33 -12.37 25.52
N ILE A 378 12.48 -11.98 24.96
CA ILE A 378 12.73 -11.96 23.52
C ILE A 378 13.66 -13.12 23.19
N PHE A 379 13.27 -13.95 22.24
CA PHE A 379 14.08 -15.05 21.71
C PHE A 379 14.61 -14.66 20.34
N ASN A 380 15.85 -15.05 20.04
CA ASN A 380 16.34 -15.18 18.68
C ASN A 380 16.45 -16.68 18.40
N TYR A 381 15.40 -17.24 17.82
CA TYR A 381 15.31 -18.62 17.37
C TYR A 381 14.23 -18.76 16.28
N GLN A 382 14.65 -18.90 15.02
CA GLN A 382 13.76 -18.97 13.87
C GLN A 382 12.58 -19.95 13.99
N PRO A 383 12.72 -21.17 14.57
CA PRO A 383 11.58 -22.07 14.75
C PRO A 383 10.45 -21.54 15.63
N TYR A 384 10.68 -20.48 16.42
CA TYR A 384 9.66 -19.84 17.24
C TYR A 384 9.07 -18.59 16.60
N ALA A 385 9.69 -18.05 15.56
CA ALA A 385 9.30 -16.79 14.94
C ALA A 385 8.25 -17.00 13.85
N HIS A 386 7.43 -15.97 13.62
CA HIS A 386 6.52 -15.91 12.48
C HIS A 386 7.30 -15.56 11.22
N THR A 387 8.10 -14.50 11.29
CA THR A 387 9.07 -14.14 10.24
C THR A 387 10.45 -13.91 10.85
N GLY A 388 11.50 -13.87 10.03
CA GLY A 388 12.85 -13.60 10.51
C GLY A 388 13.41 -14.68 11.45
N ASN A 389 14.06 -14.27 12.53
CA ASN A 389 14.73 -15.12 13.50
C ASN A 389 14.29 -14.86 14.94
N ALA A 390 13.61 -13.76 15.24
CA ALA A 390 13.30 -13.35 16.60
C ALA A 390 11.81 -13.30 16.88
N VAL A 391 11.43 -13.41 18.15
CA VAL A 391 10.04 -13.43 18.60
C VAL A 391 9.96 -13.04 20.07
N ALA A 392 8.85 -12.45 20.49
CA ALA A 392 8.57 -12.28 21.90
C ALA A 392 7.77 -13.46 22.48
N LEU A 393 8.14 -13.89 23.69
CA LEU A 393 7.45 -14.89 24.49
C LEU A 393 6.80 -14.22 25.70
N LEU A 394 5.57 -14.63 26.00
CA LEU A 394 4.88 -14.43 27.27
C LEU A 394 4.61 -15.79 27.94
N GLY A 395 4.90 -15.89 29.23
CA GLY A 395 5.05 -17.11 30.03
C GLY A 395 6.51 -17.35 30.43
N SER A 396 6.74 -17.91 31.62
CA SER A 396 8.09 -18.16 32.16
C SER A 396 8.96 -18.94 31.17
N ALA A 397 10.04 -18.34 30.66
CA ALA A 397 10.90 -18.95 29.65
C ALA A 397 11.45 -20.33 30.06
N PHE A 398 11.67 -20.52 31.36
CA PHE A 398 12.15 -21.77 31.96
C PHE A 398 11.01 -22.70 32.43
N GLY A 399 9.75 -22.27 32.34
CA GLY A 399 8.60 -22.96 32.92
C GLY A 399 8.65 -23.02 34.45
N ALA A 400 9.19 -21.99 35.10
CA ALA A 400 9.42 -21.96 36.54
C ALA A 400 8.14 -21.69 37.35
N ASP A 401 7.20 -20.95 36.77
CA ASP A 401 5.94 -20.54 37.40
C ASP A 401 4.83 -20.31 36.37
N ASP A 402 3.60 -20.15 36.86
CA ASP A 402 2.37 -19.94 36.09
C ASP A 402 1.90 -18.47 36.11
N LEU A 403 2.82 -17.51 36.25
CA LEU A 403 2.50 -16.09 36.29
C LEU A 403 2.57 -15.45 34.90
N PRO A 404 1.75 -14.40 34.65
CA PRO A 404 1.78 -13.68 33.39
C PRO A 404 2.91 -12.66 33.33
N GLY A 405 3.50 -12.55 32.14
CA GLY A 405 4.46 -11.53 31.81
C GLY A 405 3.83 -10.32 31.15
N THR A 406 4.59 -9.22 31.08
CA THR A 406 4.21 -8.02 30.34
C THR A 406 5.36 -7.60 29.43
N LEU A 407 5.08 -7.52 28.14
CA LEU A 407 5.96 -7.03 27.08
C LEU A 407 5.55 -5.61 26.67
N ALA A 408 6.52 -4.70 26.54
CA ALA A 408 6.28 -3.35 26.06
C ALA A 408 7.49 -2.79 25.30
N PRO A 409 7.29 -1.84 24.36
CA PRO A 409 8.38 -1.04 23.84
C PRO A 409 9.10 -0.27 24.98
N THR A 410 10.41 -0.07 24.86
CA THR A 410 11.21 0.66 25.86
C THR A 410 10.96 2.16 25.87
N VAL A 411 10.42 2.70 24.76
CA VAL A 411 10.07 4.10 24.59
C VAL A 411 8.60 4.22 24.20
N PRO A 412 7.89 5.27 24.66
CA PRO A 412 6.54 5.56 24.18
C PRO A 412 6.51 5.74 22.66
N LEU A 413 5.40 5.35 22.05
CA LEU A 413 5.19 5.43 20.61
C LEU A 413 4.93 6.88 20.19
N VAL A 414 5.64 7.37 19.17
CA VAL A 414 5.54 8.77 18.71
C VAL A 414 4.28 8.96 17.87
N THR A 415 3.14 9.04 18.54
CA THR A 415 1.80 9.19 18.00
C THR A 415 1.30 10.64 18.10
N GLU A 416 0.30 10.99 17.30
CA GLU A 416 -0.36 12.30 17.33
C GLU A 416 -1.68 12.23 18.08
N ALA A 417 -1.89 13.12 19.05
CA ALA A 417 -3.10 13.14 19.87
C ALA A 417 -4.37 13.31 19.01
N GLY A 418 -5.34 12.41 19.18
CA GLY A 418 -6.60 12.39 18.44
C GLY A 418 -6.54 11.66 17.09
N GLN A 419 -5.35 11.31 16.60
CA GLN A 419 -5.20 10.51 15.39
C GLN A 419 -5.55 9.03 15.67
N SER A 420 -6.18 8.38 14.71
CA SER A 420 -6.44 6.93 14.79
C SER A 420 -5.32 6.17 14.13
N TYR A 421 -5.01 5.01 14.69
CA TYR A 421 -3.98 4.10 14.21
C TYR A 421 -4.52 2.68 14.13
N THR A 422 -3.98 1.92 13.18
CA THR A 422 -4.12 0.47 13.10
C THR A 422 -2.95 -0.17 13.81
N LEU A 423 -3.21 -0.85 14.94
CA LEU A 423 -2.29 -1.76 15.60
C LEU A 423 -2.49 -3.15 15.01
N GLN A 424 -1.42 -3.78 14.51
CA GLN A 424 -1.40 -5.16 14.07
C GLN A 424 -0.28 -5.93 14.77
N PHE A 425 -0.48 -7.23 14.99
CA PHE A 425 0.56 -8.17 15.36
C PHE A 425 0.13 -9.60 15.01
N TYR A 426 1.11 -10.50 15.00
CA TYR A 426 0.88 -11.94 14.89
C TYR A 426 1.00 -12.59 16.26
N HIS A 427 0.15 -13.58 16.48
CA HIS A 427 0.06 -14.30 17.73
C HIS A 427 0.06 -15.81 17.51
N SER A 428 0.78 -16.56 18.34
CA SER A 428 0.74 -18.02 18.38
C SER A 428 0.73 -18.53 19.84
N SER A 429 -0.04 -19.59 20.08
CA SER A 429 -0.13 -20.34 21.34
C SER A 429 0.00 -21.85 21.06
N PHE A 430 0.82 -22.17 20.06
CA PHE A 430 0.94 -23.50 19.49
C PHE A 430 2.22 -24.20 19.97
N TYR A 431 2.40 -24.32 21.29
CA TYR A 431 3.64 -24.85 21.86
C TYR A 431 3.41 -26.09 22.71
N SER A 432 2.71 -25.96 23.83
CA SER A 432 2.62 -27.04 24.83
C SER A 432 1.56 -28.10 24.55
N GLY A 433 0.79 -27.93 23.47
CA GLY A 433 -0.32 -28.80 23.09
C GLY A 433 -1.67 -28.33 23.63
N GLU A 434 -2.75 -28.85 23.04
CA GLU A 434 -4.12 -28.35 23.23
C GLU A 434 -4.55 -28.22 24.69
N GLN A 435 -4.24 -29.22 25.53
CA GLN A 435 -4.63 -29.21 26.93
C GLN A 435 -3.85 -28.19 27.76
N ALA A 436 -2.54 -28.05 27.51
CA ALA A 436 -1.68 -27.14 28.27
C ALA A 436 -1.86 -25.68 27.86
N GLU A 437 -2.24 -25.44 26.60
CA GLU A 437 -2.49 -24.11 26.03
C GLU A 437 -3.95 -23.65 26.18
N ALA A 438 -4.86 -24.53 26.62
CA ALA A 438 -6.25 -24.16 26.89
C ALA A 438 -6.45 -22.88 27.75
N PRO A 439 -5.61 -22.57 28.76
CA PRO A 439 -5.71 -21.33 29.53
C PRO A 439 -4.86 -20.18 28.97
N ALA A 440 -4.27 -20.29 27.78
CA ALA A 440 -3.51 -19.21 27.17
C ALA A 440 -4.37 -17.94 27.05
N THR A 441 -3.79 -16.81 27.46
CA THR A 441 -4.44 -15.50 27.40
C THR A 441 -3.45 -14.45 26.93
N LEU A 442 -3.95 -13.46 26.18
CA LEU A 442 -3.20 -12.27 25.81
C LEU A 442 -4.12 -11.05 25.89
N GLU A 443 -3.79 -10.14 26.78
CA GLU A 443 -4.38 -8.82 26.95
C GLU A 443 -3.55 -7.78 26.18
N ILE A 444 -4.23 -7.00 25.34
CA ILE A 444 -3.66 -5.88 24.61
C ILE A 444 -4.02 -4.61 25.37
N ILE A 445 -3.01 -3.84 25.77
CA ILE A 445 -3.18 -2.67 26.64
C ILE A 445 -2.66 -1.43 25.92
N TRP A 446 -3.51 -0.40 25.83
CA TRP A 446 -3.19 0.91 25.27
C TRP A 446 -3.38 1.99 26.33
N ASN A 447 -2.30 2.68 26.71
CA ASN A 447 -2.28 3.67 27.80
C ASN A 447 -2.86 3.16 29.12
N GLY A 448 -2.56 1.90 29.47
CA GLY A 448 -3.08 1.26 30.68
C GLY A 448 -4.56 0.87 30.62
N GLN A 449 -5.23 1.03 29.47
CA GLN A 449 -6.58 0.53 29.24
C GLN A 449 -6.54 -0.73 28.38
N SER A 450 -7.30 -1.75 28.77
CA SER A 450 -7.48 -2.96 27.97
C SER A 450 -8.20 -2.62 26.67
N VAL A 451 -7.57 -2.89 25.52
CA VAL A 451 -8.16 -2.78 24.19
C VAL A 451 -8.97 -4.04 23.91
N ASP A 452 -8.37 -5.20 24.14
CA ASP A 452 -9.00 -6.50 24.04
C ASP A 452 -8.26 -7.55 24.88
N THR A 453 -8.91 -8.68 25.16
CA THR A 453 -8.30 -9.87 25.76
C THR A 453 -8.66 -11.08 24.92
N ILE A 454 -7.65 -11.67 24.28
CA ILE A 454 -7.82 -12.87 23.47
C ILE A 454 -7.58 -14.12 24.32
N HIS A 455 -8.39 -15.15 24.05
CA HIS A 455 -8.31 -16.48 24.64
C HIS A 455 -8.06 -17.49 23.52
N PRO A 456 -6.82 -17.57 22.99
CA PRO A 456 -6.53 -18.31 21.77
C PRO A 456 -6.64 -19.82 21.94
N GLY A 457 -6.53 -20.33 23.17
CA GLY A 457 -6.40 -21.76 23.41
C GLY A 457 -5.15 -22.28 22.70
N PHE A 458 -5.34 -23.18 21.74
CA PHE A 458 -4.26 -23.77 20.96
C PHE A 458 -4.35 -23.31 19.51
N SER A 459 -3.65 -22.23 19.19
CA SER A 459 -3.71 -21.57 17.88
C SER A 459 -2.34 -21.36 17.29
N GLN A 460 -2.18 -21.69 16.01
CA GLN A 460 -1.05 -21.26 15.19
C GLN A 460 -1.04 -19.73 15.01
N TRP A 461 -0.01 -19.24 14.32
CA TRP A 461 0.13 -17.85 13.92
C TRP A 461 -1.16 -17.30 13.31
N THR A 462 -1.73 -16.32 13.99
CA THR A 462 -2.95 -15.62 13.60
C THR A 462 -2.70 -14.13 13.69
N VAL A 463 -3.10 -13.40 12.66
CA VAL A 463 -3.03 -11.93 12.66
C VAL A 463 -4.17 -11.36 13.51
N HIS A 464 -3.84 -10.35 14.32
CA HIS A 464 -4.81 -9.55 15.06
C HIS A 464 -4.65 -8.08 14.70
N GLN A 465 -5.78 -7.38 14.56
CA GLN A 465 -5.82 -5.98 14.18
C GLN A 465 -6.81 -5.21 15.05
N TYR A 466 -6.38 -4.05 15.55
CA TYR A 466 -7.19 -3.16 16.38
C TYR A 466 -7.04 -1.71 15.91
N THR A 467 -8.14 -0.96 15.96
CA THR A 467 -8.09 0.50 15.82
C THR A 467 -7.95 1.12 17.20
N VAL A 468 -6.91 1.93 17.39
CA VAL A 468 -6.66 2.68 18.62
C VAL A 468 -6.64 4.18 18.33
N THR A 469 -7.13 4.99 19.26
CA THR A 469 -7.04 6.46 19.18
C THR A 469 -5.94 6.95 20.10
N ALA A 470 -4.99 7.69 19.55
CA ALA A 470 -3.81 8.16 20.26
C ALA A 470 -4.11 9.33 21.19
N GLN A 471 -3.37 9.40 22.30
CA GLN A 471 -3.31 10.53 23.22
C GLN A 471 -2.01 11.34 23.04
N GLY A 472 -1.08 10.84 22.21
CA GLY A 472 0.23 11.40 21.94
C GLY A 472 1.29 10.83 22.89
N ASN A 473 2.38 10.28 22.36
CA ASN A 473 3.37 9.51 23.12
C ASN A 473 2.74 8.32 23.86
N ASP A 474 1.98 7.51 23.14
CA ASP A 474 1.17 6.44 23.70
C ASP A 474 2.01 5.22 24.18
N LEU A 475 1.47 4.48 25.14
CA LEU A 475 2.07 3.25 25.67
C LEU A 475 1.31 2.02 25.16
N LEU A 476 2.02 1.12 24.50
CA LEU A 476 1.52 -0.21 24.12
C LEU A 476 2.10 -1.26 25.06
N GLN A 477 1.26 -2.19 25.53
CA GLN A 477 1.71 -3.37 26.26
C GLN A 477 0.93 -4.60 25.84
N PHE A 478 1.60 -5.74 25.89
CA PHE A 478 1.03 -7.07 25.75
C PHE A 478 1.24 -7.80 27.07
N LYS A 479 0.16 -8.29 27.68
CA LYS A 479 0.23 -8.98 28.96
C LYS A 479 -0.48 -10.32 28.87
N GLY A 480 0.17 -11.38 29.32
CA GLY A 480 -0.40 -12.70 29.14
C GLY A 480 0.63 -13.80 29.30
N GLY A 481 0.29 -14.96 28.75
CA GLY A 481 1.01 -16.21 28.98
C GLY A 481 0.96 -16.63 30.45
N ALA A 482 1.17 -17.91 30.71
CA ALA A 482 1.36 -18.48 32.05
C ALA A 482 1.81 -19.92 31.84
N ALA A 483 3.10 -20.24 32.07
CA ALA A 483 3.60 -21.57 31.74
C ALA A 483 2.77 -22.65 32.47
N PRO A 484 2.37 -23.73 31.78
CA PRO A 484 2.82 -24.17 30.46
C PRO A 484 2.08 -23.55 29.26
N ALA A 485 1.13 -22.63 29.45
CA ALA A 485 0.45 -21.94 28.35
C ALA A 485 1.30 -20.75 27.86
N TYR A 486 2.01 -20.94 26.74
CA TYR A 486 2.91 -19.93 26.19
C TYR A 486 2.22 -19.12 25.09
N VAL A 487 2.53 -17.82 25.07
CA VAL A 487 2.07 -16.92 24.01
C VAL A 487 3.28 -16.33 23.30
N PHE A 488 3.32 -16.48 21.98
CA PHE A 488 4.31 -15.89 21.09
C PHE A 488 3.70 -14.72 20.35
N ILE A 489 4.45 -13.62 20.24
CA ILE A 489 4.05 -12.40 19.54
C ILE A 489 5.15 -12.03 18.55
N ASP A 490 4.76 -11.68 17.33
CA ASP A 490 5.67 -11.28 16.26
C ASP A 490 5.05 -10.20 15.36
N ASP A 491 5.89 -9.56 14.53
CA ASP A 491 5.50 -8.62 13.48
C ASP A 491 4.53 -7.52 13.95
N VAL A 492 4.85 -6.90 15.09
CA VAL A 492 4.03 -5.83 15.67
C VAL A 492 4.18 -4.55 14.85
N SER A 493 3.08 -4.00 14.35
CA SER A 493 3.08 -2.77 13.58
C SER A 493 1.99 -1.80 14.02
N LEU A 494 2.28 -0.50 13.88
CA LEU A 494 1.34 0.58 14.17
C LEU A 494 1.37 1.60 13.05
N PHE A 495 0.27 1.71 12.32
CA PHE A 495 0.18 2.59 11.15
C PHE A 495 -0.91 3.65 11.34
N PRO A 496 -0.71 4.90 10.88
CA PRO A 496 -1.76 5.91 10.87
C PRO A 496 -2.91 5.49 9.94
N LEU A 497 -4.14 5.81 10.34
CA LEU A 497 -5.39 5.62 9.57
C LEU A 497 -5.86 6.89 8.85
#